data_AF-A0A518LL48-F1
#
_entry.id   AF-A0A518LL48-F1
#
_cell.length_a   1.000
_cell.length_b   1.000
_cell.length_c   1.000
_cell.angle_alpha   90.00
_cell.angle_beta   90.00
_cell.angle_gamma   90.00
#
_symmetry.space_group_name_H-M   'P 1'
#
loop_
_entity.id
_entity.type
_entity.pdbx_description
1 polymer ?
#
loop_
_entity_poly.entity_id
_entity_poly.type
_entity_poly.pdbx_seq_one_letter_code
_entity_poly.pdbx_strand_id
1 'polypeptide(L)'
;MVSYQTLFERLGVEPDADDEAVHAAFAAWLVRCKGDSEAIPRDVARAYEFLAVPTNRQHYRDLLEACESGQPLEFAPDQNGSLARLCDLTEIIAYPDLHRKNTFHFRRPDQDPPNWLQAPIEPKVVVRDASSFLWRFLTFRLFRGASPRRKLGLALVYAVVMVALAGSLEWAFKGRDNSRFAAIAVGPSPLAIEQARHRALEQSILAKHREASTIFKLMDDRTAKLRSDFKQLVGLEWEQADASGVQKPRALDLAIIRHDSVREAWTNLLASRIPQDELESRRKVVDAIGRNAGSGTFRAEDEEALKQVIDWGQGRGTQLQSQARNIEHLRVMLAAETFEMAGKEERSAP
;
A
#
# COMPACT_ATOMS: atom_id res chain seq x y z
N MET A 1 -7.40 14.58 7.75
CA MET A 1 -6.35 14.26 8.73
C MET A 1 -5.49 13.18 8.12
N VAL A 2 -4.21 13.45 7.87
CA VAL A 2 -3.26 12.42 7.40
C VAL A 2 -2.88 11.61 8.63
N SER A 3 -3.14 10.30 8.60
CA SER A 3 -2.74 9.41 9.71
C SER A 3 -1.22 9.30 9.70
N TYR A 4 -0.58 9.65 10.82
CA TYR A 4 0.85 9.45 10.99
C TYR A 4 1.18 7.95 10.85
N GLN A 5 2.20 7.64 10.05
CA GLN A 5 2.73 6.28 9.88
C GLN A 5 4.18 6.22 10.38
N THR A 6 4.44 5.25 11.25
CA THR A 6 5.79 4.98 11.79
C THR A 6 6.73 4.45 10.70
N LEU A 7 8.04 4.50 10.95
CA LEU A 7 9.01 3.91 10.01
C LEU A 7 8.80 2.40 9.82
N PHE A 8 8.36 1.70 10.88
CA PHE A 8 8.04 0.27 10.83
C PHE A 8 6.83 0.01 9.92
N GLU A 9 5.76 0.80 10.07
CA GLU A 9 4.56 0.70 9.21
C GLU A 9 4.85 1.08 7.75
N ARG A 10 5.68 2.11 7.52
CA ARG A 10 6.11 2.51 6.16
C ARG A 10 6.85 1.38 5.45
N LEU A 11 7.72 0.66 6.16
CA LEU A 11 8.42 -0.51 5.64
C LEU A 11 7.53 -1.77 5.56
N GLY A 12 6.49 -1.84 6.39
CA GLY A 12 5.57 -2.98 6.48
C GLY A 12 6.03 -4.08 7.43
N VAL A 13 6.74 -3.72 8.50
CA VAL A 13 7.26 -4.63 9.53
C VAL A 13 6.70 -4.32 10.91
N GLU A 14 6.72 -5.30 11.81
CA GLU A 14 6.30 -5.10 13.21
C GLU A 14 7.32 -4.25 14.00
N PRO A 15 6.89 -3.53 15.06
CA PRO A 15 7.79 -2.66 15.84
C PRO A 15 8.96 -3.40 16.50
N ASP A 16 8.79 -4.67 16.83
CA ASP A 16 9.79 -5.56 17.43
C ASP A 16 10.65 -6.31 16.40
N ALA A 17 10.47 -6.05 15.09
CA ALA A 17 11.21 -6.68 14.01
C ALA A 17 12.74 -6.69 14.23
N ASP A 18 13.33 -7.87 14.03
CA ASP A 18 14.77 -8.07 14.06
C ASP A 18 15.44 -7.67 12.74
N ASP A 19 16.76 -7.80 12.67
CA ASP A 19 17.51 -7.47 11.45
C ASP A 19 17.03 -8.27 10.24
N GLU A 20 16.75 -9.56 10.44
CA GLU A 20 16.30 -10.44 9.36
C GLU A 20 14.95 -10.00 8.79
N ALA A 21 13.99 -9.67 9.66
CA ALA A 21 12.68 -9.19 9.25
C ALA A 21 12.74 -7.86 8.49
N VAL A 22 13.57 -6.90 8.96
CA VAL A 22 13.76 -5.60 8.29
C VAL A 22 14.36 -5.79 6.89
N HIS A 23 15.37 -6.64 6.76
CA HIS A 23 16.00 -6.92 5.47
C HIS A 23 15.08 -7.72 4.53
N ALA A 24 14.34 -8.69 5.05
CA ALA A 24 13.37 -9.46 4.26
C ALA A 24 12.25 -8.58 3.70
N ALA A 25 11.73 -7.65 4.51
CA ALA A 25 10.70 -6.72 4.06
C ALA A 25 11.19 -5.79 2.94
N PHE A 26 12.42 -5.28 3.05
CA PHE A 26 13.00 -4.47 1.98
C PHE A 26 13.34 -5.28 0.73
N ALA A 27 13.77 -6.54 0.89
CA ALA A 27 13.96 -7.45 -0.23
C ALA A 27 12.64 -7.70 -0.99
N ALA A 28 11.51 -7.82 -0.29
CA ALA A 28 10.20 -7.93 -0.92
C ALA A 28 9.84 -6.68 -1.76
N TRP A 29 10.21 -5.48 -1.30
CA TRP A 29 10.08 -4.24 -2.07
C TRP A 29 10.96 -4.23 -3.33
N LEU A 30 12.21 -4.66 -3.21
CA LEU A 30 13.10 -4.80 -4.38
C LEU A 30 12.53 -5.78 -5.41
N VAL A 31 11.95 -6.91 -4.98
CA VAL A 31 11.30 -7.86 -5.88
C VAL A 31 10.10 -7.24 -6.57
N ARG A 32 9.24 -6.54 -5.82
CA ARG A 32 8.07 -5.84 -6.37
C ARG A 32 8.45 -4.81 -7.42
N CYS A 33 9.60 -4.16 -7.25
CA CYS A 33 10.15 -3.18 -8.17
C CYS A 33 11.09 -3.79 -9.23
N LYS A 34 11.11 -5.12 -9.42
CA LYS A 34 11.96 -5.83 -10.40
C LYS A 34 13.46 -5.57 -10.23
N GLY A 35 13.91 -5.30 -9.01
CA GLY A 35 15.28 -4.95 -8.68
C GLY A 35 15.65 -3.50 -8.98
N ASP A 36 14.71 -2.68 -9.46
CA ASP A 36 14.90 -1.26 -9.64
C ASP A 36 14.68 -0.52 -8.31
N SER A 37 15.78 -0.13 -7.68
CA SER A 37 15.75 0.63 -6.43
C SER A 37 15.16 2.04 -6.61
N GLU A 38 15.16 2.60 -7.82
CA GLU A 38 14.59 3.94 -8.10
C GLU A 38 13.06 3.91 -8.15
N ALA A 39 12.49 2.74 -8.46
CA ALA A 39 11.04 2.52 -8.43
C ALA A 39 10.51 2.29 -7.01
N ILE A 40 11.36 2.16 -5.98
CA ILE A 40 10.95 2.04 -4.58
C ILE A 40 10.55 3.43 -4.06
N PRO A 41 9.38 3.57 -3.41
CA PRO A 41 8.98 4.82 -2.77
C PRO A 41 10.07 5.35 -1.81
N ARG A 42 10.37 6.65 -1.90
CA ARG A 42 11.49 7.28 -1.18
C ARG A 42 11.36 7.20 0.34
N ASP A 43 10.13 7.24 0.82
CA ASP A 43 9.75 7.03 2.22
C ASP A 43 10.10 5.63 2.71
N VAL A 44 9.83 4.58 1.91
CA VAL A 44 10.19 3.20 2.22
C VAL A 44 11.71 3.01 2.23
N ALA A 45 12.40 3.56 1.22
CA ALA A 45 13.87 3.50 1.14
C ALA A 45 14.55 4.17 2.34
N ARG A 46 14.05 5.33 2.77
CA ARG A 46 14.54 6.04 3.97
C ARG A 46 14.23 5.30 5.26
N ALA A 47 13.03 4.72 5.38
CA ALA A 47 12.67 3.90 6.53
C ALA A 47 13.60 2.70 6.66
N TYR A 48 13.89 2.02 5.55
CA TYR A 48 14.85 0.92 5.51
C TYR A 48 16.28 1.37 5.87
N GLU A 49 16.79 2.46 5.28
CA GLU A 49 18.12 2.99 5.59
C GLU A 49 18.33 3.20 7.09
N PHE A 50 17.29 3.71 7.74
CA PHE A 50 17.33 4.00 9.16
C PHE A 50 17.18 2.72 10.01
N LEU A 51 16.21 1.86 9.69
CA LEU A 51 15.88 0.65 10.46
C LEU A 51 16.89 -0.50 10.27
N ALA A 52 17.66 -0.50 9.17
CA ALA A 52 18.70 -1.49 8.89
C ALA A 52 19.89 -1.40 9.86
N VAL A 53 20.04 -0.27 10.58
CA VAL A 53 21.09 -0.10 11.59
C VAL A 53 20.51 -0.45 12.96
N PRO A 54 21.00 -1.51 13.65
CA PRO A 54 20.41 -1.98 14.91
C PRO A 54 20.35 -0.90 16.00
N THR A 55 21.39 -0.08 16.11
CA THR A 55 21.45 1.02 17.09
C THR A 55 20.39 2.08 16.83
N ASN A 56 20.16 2.43 15.57
CA ASN A 56 19.15 3.41 15.19
C ASN A 56 17.73 2.87 15.43
N ARG A 57 17.51 1.60 15.11
CA ARG A 57 16.24 0.91 15.36
C ARG A 57 15.90 0.89 16.86
N GLN A 58 16.88 0.60 17.71
CA GLN A 58 16.68 0.67 19.17
C GLN A 58 16.36 2.09 19.63
N HIS A 59 17.14 3.09 19.20
CA HIS A 59 16.86 4.49 19.54
C HIS A 59 15.48 4.96 19.10
N TYR A 60 14.97 4.47 17.96
CA TYR A 60 13.63 4.80 17.51
C TYR A 60 12.54 4.12 18.34
N ARG A 61 12.75 2.89 18.80
CA ARG A 61 11.84 2.22 19.76
C ARG A 61 11.76 2.99 21.06
N ASP A 62 12.91 3.35 21.63
CA ASP A 62 13.01 4.12 22.87
C ASP A 62 12.26 5.46 22.73
N LEU A 63 12.33 6.07 21.54
CA LEU A 63 11.66 7.33 21.25
C LEU A 63 10.14 7.17 21.07
N LEU A 64 9.68 6.12 20.40
CA LEU A 64 8.25 5.79 20.31
C LEU A 64 7.67 5.50 21.71
N GLU A 65 8.39 4.75 22.54
CA GLU A 65 8.02 4.49 23.93
C GLU A 65 7.96 5.78 24.76
N ALA A 66 8.90 6.72 24.55
CA ALA A 66 8.85 8.05 25.17
C ALA A 66 7.65 8.88 24.70
N CYS A 67 7.25 8.78 23.44
CA CYS A 67 6.03 9.41 22.94
C CYS A 67 4.75 8.86 23.57
N GLU A 68 4.69 7.55 23.84
CA GLU A 68 3.53 6.88 24.43
C GLU A 68 3.45 7.06 25.95
N SER A 69 4.57 6.86 26.64
CA SER A 69 4.67 6.99 28.10
C SER A 69 4.67 8.45 28.56
N GLY A 70 5.01 9.39 27.67
CA GLY A 70 5.20 10.79 28.01
C GLY A 70 6.39 11.05 28.92
N GLN A 71 7.29 10.08 29.07
CA GLN A 71 8.53 10.26 29.82
C GLN A 71 9.57 11.01 28.99
N PRO A 72 10.32 11.93 29.61
CA PRO A 72 11.39 12.60 28.91
C PRO A 72 12.62 11.71 28.75
N LEU A 73 13.35 11.90 27.66
CA LEU A 73 14.65 11.27 27.43
C LEU A 73 15.77 12.29 27.58
N GLU A 74 16.89 11.85 28.17
CA GLU A 74 18.11 12.65 28.30
C GLU A 74 19.06 12.32 27.15
N PHE A 75 19.57 13.36 26.48
CA PHE A 75 20.55 13.23 25.41
C PHE A 75 21.84 13.94 25.77
N ALA A 76 22.98 13.35 25.43
CA ALA A 76 24.25 14.01 25.63
C ALA A 76 24.43 15.18 24.62
N PRO A 77 25.17 16.26 24.97
CA PRO A 77 25.30 17.45 24.11
C PRO A 77 25.86 17.18 22.71
N ASP A 78 26.71 16.17 22.58
CA ASP A 78 27.29 15.66 21.34
C ASP A 78 26.28 14.89 20.47
N GLN A 79 25.18 14.40 21.04
CA GLN A 79 24.13 13.66 20.37
C GLN A 79 23.02 14.56 19.80
N ASN A 80 22.98 15.85 20.18
CA ASN A 80 21.96 16.80 19.72
C ASN A 80 21.88 16.95 18.18
N GLY A 81 23.02 16.85 17.49
CA GLY A 81 23.06 16.89 16.03
C GLY A 81 22.55 15.61 15.33
N SER A 82 22.58 14.48 16.04
CA SER A 82 21.98 13.21 15.61
C SER A 82 20.48 13.19 15.93
N LEU A 83 20.08 13.76 17.06
CA LEU A 83 18.68 13.90 17.48
C LEU A 83 17.87 14.73 16.49
N ALA A 84 18.39 15.89 16.06
CA ALA A 84 17.69 16.74 15.09
C ALA A 84 17.42 16.00 13.76
N ARG A 85 18.41 15.26 13.25
CA ARG A 85 18.26 14.44 12.05
C ARG A 85 17.25 13.31 12.23
N LEU A 86 17.22 12.71 13.42
CA LEU A 86 16.30 11.64 13.76
C LEU A 86 14.86 12.16 13.84
N CYS A 87 14.63 13.30 14.47
CA CYS A 87 13.35 14.02 14.47
C CYS A 87 12.89 14.41 13.06
N ASP A 88 13.79 14.93 12.21
CA ASP A 88 13.46 15.28 10.82
C ASP A 88 13.05 14.05 9.98
N LEU A 89 13.70 12.90 10.19
CA LEU A 89 13.39 11.66 9.47
C LEU A 89 12.10 10.99 9.96
N THR A 90 11.83 11.07 11.25
CA THR A 90 10.68 10.42 11.89
C THR A 90 9.47 11.33 11.97
N GLU A 91 9.62 12.62 11.63
CA GLU A 91 8.60 13.67 11.79
C GLU A 91 8.18 13.87 13.26
N ILE A 92 8.91 13.31 14.22
CA ILE A 92 8.62 13.42 15.65
C ILE A 92 9.21 14.73 16.18
N ILE A 93 8.38 15.50 16.88
CA ILE A 93 8.75 16.81 17.40
C ILE A 93 9.36 16.64 18.80
N ALA A 94 10.55 17.21 19.00
CA ALA A 94 11.21 17.28 20.29
C ALA A 94 10.91 18.63 20.99
N TYR A 95 10.45 18.57 22.23
CA TYR A 95 10.21 19.71 23.09
C TYR A 95 11.21 19.72 24.25
N PRO A 96 12.04 20.77 24.39
CA PRO A 96 12.99 20.84 25.50
C PRO A 96 12.24 20.96 26.83
N ASP A 97 12.68 20.20 27.84
CA ASP A 97 12.21 20.34 29.21
C ASP A 97 12.74 21.66 29.80
N LEU A 98 11.84 22.46 30.39
CA LEU A 98 12.19 23.76 30.97
C LEU A 98 12.97 23.63 32.28
N HIS A 99 12.89 22.48 32.96
CA HIS A 99 13.44 22.27 34.29
C HIS A 99 14.74 21.44 34.29
N ARG A 100 15.01 20.69 33.21
CA ARG A 100 16.18 19.80 33.11
C ARG A 100 16.96 20.06 31.83
N LYS A 101 18.28 20.22 31.96
CA LYS A 101 19.17 20.46 30.82
C LYS A 101 19.32 19.18 29.97
N ASN A 102 19.30 19.34 28.65
CA ASN A 102 19.43 18.26 27.67
C ASN A 102 18.39 17.13 27.81
N THR A 103 17.24 17.46 28.38
CA THR A 103 16.12 16.55 28.55
C THR A 103 15.02 17.01 27.61
N PHE A 104 14.45 16.07 26.84
CA PHE A 104 13.47 16.37 25.80
C PHE A 104 12.24 15.47 25.93
N HIS A 105 11.08 16.07 25.68
CA HIS A 105 9.79 15.38 25.55
C HIS A 105 9.47 15.21 24.07
N PHE A 106 9.04 14.03 23.66
CA PHE A 106 8.77 13.73 22.25
C PHE A 106 7.28 13.57 22.00
N ARG A 107 6.78 14.14 20.91
CA ARG A 107 5.40 13.95 20.46
C ARG A 107 5.35 13.65 18.98
N ARG A 108 4.52 12.66 18.66
CA ARG A 108 4.17 12.35 17.27
C ARG A 108 3.27 13.47 16.70
N PRO A 109 3.23 13.64 15.37
CA PRO A 109 2.38 14.64 14.70
C PRO A 109 0.88 14.53 15.00
N ASP A 110 0.41 13.34 15.39
CA ASP A 110 -0.99 13.06 15.75
C ASP A 110 -1.32 13.38 17.22
N GLN A 111 -0.33 13.70 18.05
CA GLN A 111 -0.51 13.95 19.47
C GLN A 111 -0.54 15.46 19.78
N ASP A 112 -1.40 15.86 20.70
CA ASP A 112 -1.47 17.25 21.16
C ASP A 112 -0.14 17.66 21.85
N PRO A 113 0.28 18.92 21.67
CA PRO A 113 1.49 19.43 22.32
C PRO A 113 1.31 19.39 23.85
N PRO A 114 2.41 19.30 24.61
CA PRO A 114 2.32 19.23 26.07
C PRO A 114 1.64 20.48 26.66
N ASN A 115 0.69 20.28 27.60
CA ASN A 115 -0.13 21.34 28.18
C ASN A 115 0.65 22.46 28.89
N TRP A 116 1.91 22.20 29.26
CA TRP A 116 2.81 23.18 29.88
C TRP A 116 3.50 24.12 28.87
N LEU A 117 3.33 23.88 27.56
CA LEU A 117 3.80 24.73 26.46
C LEU A 117 2.68 25.72 26.08
N GLN A 118 2.48 26.77 26.88
CA GLN A 118 1.37 27.73 26.70
C GLN A 118 1.54 28.76 25.56
N ALA A 119 2.54 28.62 24.68
CA ALA A 119 2.72 29.49 23.51
C ALA A 119 3.43 28.75 22.37
N PRO A 120 3.16 29.09 21.09
CA PRO A 120 3.88 28.51 19.97
C PRO A 120 5.33 29.00 20.01
N ILE A 121 6.24 28.15 20.48
CA ILE A 121 7.65 28.29 20.19
C ILE A 121 7.82 27.71 18.79
N GLU A 122 7.98 28.55 17.76
CA GLU A 122 8.55 28.08 16.50
C GLU A 122 9.92 27.46 16.81
N PRO A 123 10.15 26.15 16.61
CA PRO A 123 11.47 25.60 16.73
C PRO A 123 12.03 25.50 15.32
N LYS A 124 12.74 26.54 14.87
CA LYS A 124 13.95 26.21 14.11
C LYS A 124 15.00 25.98 15.17
N VAL A 125 15.36 24.71 15.38
CA VAL A 125 16.66 24.36 15.94
C VAL A 125 17.69 25.03 15.04
N VAL A 126 18.12 26.24 15.41
CA VAL A 126 19.22 26.90 14.73
C VAL A 126 20.48 26.18 15.19
N VAL A 127 20.83 25.12 14.47
CA VAL A 127 22.20 24.64 14.44
C VAL A 127 23.02 25.85 13.99
N ARG A 128 23.89 26.34 14.87
CA ARG A 128 24.94 27.30 14.48
C ARG A 128 25.83 26.57 13.49
N ASP A 129 25.50 26.71 12.23
CA ASP A 129 26.16 26.05 11.13
C ASP A 129 27.59 26.58 11.03
N ALA A 130 28.58 25.72 11.28
CA ALA A 130 30.00 26.03 11.11
C ALA A 130 30.33 26.43 9.67
N SER A 131 29.45 26.07 8.71
CA SER A 131 29.51 26.52 7.32
C SER A 131 29.42 28.05 7.19
N SER A 132 28.72 28.74 8.10
CA SER A 132 28.54 30.20 8.08
C SER A 132 29.82 30.97 8.42
N PHE A 133 30.74 30.38 9.18
CA PHE A 133 32.02 30.99 9.54
C PHE A 133 33.02 30.88 8.37
N LEU A 134 33.11 29.70 7.74
CA LEU A 134 33.89 29.47 6.53
C LEU A 134 33.36 30.33 5.35
N TRP A 135 32.04 30.44 5.20
CA TRP A 135 31.40 31.31 4.20
C TRP A 135 31.72 32.79 4.42
N ARG A 136 31.60 33.29 5.66
CA ARG A 136 31.95 34.68 5.99
C ARG A 136 33.44 34.95 5.79
N PHE A 137 34.31 34.00 6.12
CA PHE A 137 35.76 34.16 5.99
C PHE A 137 36.22 34.17 4.52
N LEU A 138 35.66 33.30 3.67
CA LEU A 138 36.00 33.24 2.24
C LEU A 138 35.41 34.42 1.46
N THR A 139 34.16 34.83 1.73
CA THR A 139 33.52 35.92 0.97
C THR A 139 33.99 37.32 1.35
N PHE A 140 34.31 37.59 2.62
CA PHE A 140 34.73 38.96 3.01
C PHE A 140 36.17 39.30 2.66
N ARG A 141 37.08 38.33 2.51
CA ARG A 141 38.51 38.60 2.26
C ARG A 141 38.89 38.64 0.78
N LEU A 142 38.25 37.84 -0.08
CA LEU A 142 38.56 37.79 -1.51
C LEU A 142 38.00 38.98 -2.31
N PHE A 143 36.95 39.65 -1.81
CA PHE A 143 36.27 40.73 -2.54
C PHE A 143 36.63 42.15 -2.05
N ARG A 144 37.46 42.28 -1.02
CA ARG A 144 37.95 43.59 -0.52
C ARG A 144 39.19 44.01 -1.30
N GLY A 145 39.03 44.98 -2.21
CA GLY A 145 40.13 45.62 -2.95
C GLY A 145 40.21 45.32 -4.46
N ALA A 146 39.38 44.41 -4.99
CA ALA A 146 39.37 44.10 -6.42
C ALA A 146 38.53 45.10 -7.24
N SER A 147 39.02 45.50 -8.42
CA SER A 147 38.29 46.37 -9.36
C SER A 147 37.00 45.69 -9.90
N PRO A 148 35.99 46.45 -10.35
CA PRO A 148 34.68 45.90 -10.75
C PRO A 148 34.75 44.76 -11.77
N ARG A 149 35.69 44.84 -12.73
CA ARG A 149 35.90 43.79 -13.75
C ARG A 149 36.51 42.51 -13.18
N ARG A 150 37.41 42.59 -12.20
CA ARG A 150 37.97 41.41 -11.52
C ARG A 150 36.94 40.71 -10.64
N LYS A 151 36.02 41.45 -10.01
CA LYS A 151 34.93 40.87 -9.22
C LYS A 151 33.97 40.05 -10.09
N LEU A 152 33.65 40.52 -11.29
CA LEU A 152 32.84 39.77 -12.26
C LEU A 152 33.55 38.49 -12.73
N GLY A 153 34.84 38.57 -13.06
CA GLY A 153 35.62 37.40 -13.44
C GLY A 153 35.70 36.34 -12.33
N LEU A 154 35.92 36.78 -11.08
CA LEU A 154 35.96 35.87 -9.92
C LEU A 154 34.59 35.25 -9.62
N ALA A 155 33.50 36.02 -9.74
CA ALA A 155 32.14 35.50 -9.56
C ALA A 155 31.80 34.42 -10.61
N LEU A 156 32.26 34.60 -11.85
CA LEU A 156 32.00 33.65 -12.94
C LEU A 156 32.80 32.35 -12.77
N VAL A 157 34.08 32.45 -12.39
CA VAL A 157 34.90 31.27 -12.03
C VAL A 157 34.29 30.54 -10.82
N TYR A 158 33.81 31.28 -9.82
CA TYR A 158 33.17 30.70 -8.65
C TYR A 158 31.85 29.99 -9.00
N ALA A 159 31.04 30.55 -9.90
CA ALA A 159 29.82 29.91 -10.39
C ALA A 159 30.13 28.60 -11.12
N VAL A 160 31.17 28.56 -11.95
CA VAL A 160 31.60 27.35 -12.66
C VAL A 160 32.10 26.27 -11.68
N VAL A 161 32.89 26.64 -10.67
CA VAL A 161 33.35 25.71 -9.63
C VAL A 161 32.19 25.18 -8.80
N MET A 162 31.20 26.02 -8.48
CA MET A 162 30.00 25.61 -7.75
C MET A 162 29.11 24.66 -8.57
N VAL A 163 28.96 24.89 -9.88
CA VAL A 163 28.23 23.97 -10.78
C VAL A 163 28.98 22.64 -10.92
N ALA A 164 30.31 22.66 -11.02
CA ALA A 164 31.12 21.45 -11.06
C ALA A 164 31.05 20.66 -9.75
N LEU A 165 31.12 21.34 -8.60
CA LEU A 165 30.97 20.72 -7.28
C LEU A 165 29.56 20.16 -7.08
N ALA A 166 28.51 20.92 -7.41
CA ALA A 166 27.13 20.46 -7.32
C ALA A 166 26.86 19.27 -8.24
N GLY A 167 27.33 19.31 -9.49
CA GLY A 167 27.20 18.18 -10.43
C GLY A 167 27.99 16.95 -10.01
N SER A 168 29.20 17.12 -9.45
CA SER A 168 30.02 15.99 -8.95
C SER A 168 29.45 15.37 -7.67
N LEU A 169 28.86 16.18 -6.78
CA LEU A 169 28.13 15.70 -5.60
C LEU A 169 26.85 14.96 -6.01
N GLU A 170 26.07 15.49 -6.94
CA GLU A 170 24.83 14.85 -7.39
C GLU A 170 25.09 13.49 -8.07
N TRP A 171 26.17 13.38 -8.84
CA TRP A 171 26.60 12.13 -9.47
C TRP A 171 27.20 11.14 -8.45
N ALA A 172 27.96 11.63 -7.45
CA ALA A 172 28.53 10.82 -6.38
C ALA A 172 27.49 10.33 -5.35
N PHE A 173 26.40 11.07 -5.13
CA PHE A 173 25.27 10.63 -4.31
C PHE A 173 24.39 9.63 -5.09
N LYS A 174 23.94 9.96 -6.31
CA LYS A 174 23.09 9.05 -7.12
C LYS A 174 23.77 7.72 -7.49
N GLY A 175 25.07 7.73 -7.81
CA GLY A 175 25.78 6.51 -8.22
C GLY A 175 26.21 5.59 -7.07
N ARG A 176 26.31 6.11 -5.83
CA ARG A 176 26.87 5.39 -4.68
C ARG A 176 25.79 4.80 -3.77
N ASP A 177 24.62 5.44 -3.71
CA ASP A 177 23.48 4.99 -2.92
C ASP A 177 22.91 3.66 -3.45
N ASN A 178 22.79 3.52 -4.78
CA ASN A 178 22.25 2.32 -5.45
C ASN A 178 23.00 1.01 -5.10
N SER A 179 24.32 1.07 -4.88
CA SER A 179 25.14 -0.10 -4.52
C SER A 179 25.17 -0.42 -3.02
N ARG A 180 24.94 0.59 -2.17
CA ARG A 180 24.99 0.43 -0.71
C ARG A 180 23.73 -0.23 -0.17
N PHE A 181 22.56 0.11 -0.69
CA PHE A 181 21.30 -0.46 -0.21
C PHE A 181 21.20 -1.97 -0.46
N ALA A 182 21.59 -2.44 -1.65
CA ALA A 182 21.65 -3.87 -1.94
C ALA A 182 22.75 -4.61 -1.14
N ALA A 183 23.90 -3.98 -0.92
CA ALA A 183 25.02 -4.57 -0.18
C ALA A 183 24.80 -4.61 1.35
N ILE A 184 24.07 -3.65 1.91
CA ILE A 184 23.72 -3.59 3.35
C ILE A 184 22.60 -4.57 3.66
N ALA A 185 21.68 -4.84 2.72
CA ALA A 185 20.48 -5.66 2.96
C ALA A 185 20.70 -7.17 2.97
N VAL A 186 21.60 -7.68 2.13
CA VAL A 186 21.67 -9.13 1.85
C VAL A 186 23.10 -9.68 2.01
N GLY A 187 23.99 -8.88 2.57
CA GLY A 187 25.42 -9.16 2.57
C GLY A 187 26.08 -8.95 1.19
N PRO A 188 27.41 -8.90 1.13
CA PRO A 188 28.15 -8.45 -0.07
C PRO A 188 28.15 -9.44 -1.24
N SER A 189 27.44 -10.57 -1.16
CA SER A 189 27.53 -11.64 -2.17
C SER A 189 26.32 -11.64 -3.12
N PRO A 190 26.54 -11.64 -4.46
CA PRO A 190 25.46 -11.77 -5.45
C PRO A 190 24.57 -12.99 -5.24
N LEU A 191 25.13 -14.09 -4.71
CA LEU A 191 24.43 -15.33 -4.41
C LEU A 191 23.36 -15.16 -3.31
N ALA A 192 23.66 -14.38 -2.26
CA ALA A 192 22.72 -14.13 -1.18
C ALA A 192 21.51 -13.30 -1.66
N ILE A 193 21.75 -12.34 -2.55
CA ILE A 193 20.70 -11.52 -3.19
C ILE A 193 19.78 -12.40 -4.03
N GLU A 194 20.33 -13.32 -4.82
CA GLU A 194 19.53 -14.28 -5.59
C GLU A 194 18.72 -15.22 -4.70
N GLN A 195 19.31 -15.72 -3.61
CA GLN A 195 18.60 -16.57 -2.64
C GLN A 195 17.45 -15.84 -1.94
N ALA A 196 17.67 -14.60 -1.50
CA ALA A 196 16.62 -13.78 -0.90
C ALA A 196 15.49 -13.50 -1.90
N ARG A 197 15.83 -13.23 -3.17
CA ARG A 197 14.86 -13.07 -4.26
C ARG A 197 14.04 -14.33 -4.49
N HIS A 198 14.67 -15.50 -4.52
CA HIS A 198 13.96 -16.77 -4.68
C HIS A 198 13.01 -17.05 -3.50
N ARG A 199 13.44 -16.80 -2.25
CA ARG A 199 12.59 -16.95 -1.07
C ARG A 199 11.41 -15.99 -1.06
N ALA A 200 11.63 -14.72 -1.41
CA ALA A 200 10.57 -13.73 -1.49
C ALA A 200 9.55 -14.07 -2.59
N LEU A 201 10.02 -14.54 -3.75
CA LEU A 201 9.16 -15.00 -4.83
C LEU A 201 8.33 -16.22 -4.42
N GLU A 202 8.95 -17.19 -3.75
CA GLU A 202 8.26 -18.37 -3.20
C GLU A 202 7.15 -17.95 -2.21
N GLN A 203 7.48 -17.10 -1.22
CA GLN A 203 6.50 -16.62 -0.24
C GLN A 203 5.36 -15.86 -0.91
N SER A 204 5.66 -14.99 -1.89
CA SER A 204 4.65 -14.24 -2.64
C SER A 204 3.71 -15.17 -3.42
N ILE A 205 4.26 -16.14 -4.15
CA ILE A 205 3.47 -17.10 -4.94
C ILE A 205 2.59 -17.95 -4.01
N LEU A 206 3.11 -18.44 -2.89
CA LEU A 206 2.34 -19.24 -1.94
C LEU A 206 1.20 -18.43 -1.31
N ALA A 207 1.47 -17.18 -0.91
CA ALA A 207 0.45 -16.28 -0.36
C ALA A 207 -0.65 -15.97 -1.40
N LYS A 208 -0.26 -15.59 -2.62
CA LYS A 208 -1.20 -15.30 -3.70
C LYS A 208 -1.98 -16.52 -4.16
N HIS A 209 -1.37 -17.69 -4.19
CA HIS A 209 -2.06 -18.94 -4.51
C HIS A 209 -3.17 -19.23 -3.48
N ARG A 210 -2.87 -19.05 -2.19
CA ARG A 210 -3.86 -19.19 -1.11
C ARG A 210 -4.99 -18.16 -1.24
N GLU A 211 -4.66 -16.92 -1.55
CA GLU A 211 -5.64 -15.85 -1.78
C GLU A 211 -6.54 -16.19 -2.98
N ALA A 212 -5.97 -16.53 -4.13
CA ALA A 212 -6.70 -16.93 -5.34
C ALA A 212 -7.62 -18.14 -5.08
N SER A 213 -7.11 -19.16 -4.39
CA SER A 213 -7.90 -20.35 -4.00
C SER A 213 -9.08 -19.97 -3.11
N THR A 214 -8.87 -19.04 -2.17
CA THR A 214 -9.93 -18.53 -1.29
C THR A 214 -10.99 -17.76 -2.07
N ILE A 215 -10.58 -16.93 -3.03
CA ILE A 215 -11.48 -16.21 -3.93
C ILE A 215 -12.34 -17.19 -4.73
N PHE A 216 -11.75 -18.24 -5.32
CA PHE A 216 -12.52 -19.24 -6.05
C PHE A 216 -13.54 -19.96 -5.17
N LYS A 217 -13.15 -20.34 -3.95
CA LYS A 217 -14.09 -20.97 -3.01
C LYS A 217 -15.27 -20.05 -2.68
N LEU A 218 -14.99 -18.77 -2.40
CA LEU A 218 -16.02 -17.76 -2.16
C LEU A 218 -16.91 -17.54 -3.39
N MET A 219 -16.34 -17.55 -4.59
CA MET A 219 -17.08 -17.41 -5.84
C MET A 219 -17.96 -18.62 -6.10
N ASP A 220 -17.48 -19.84 -5.87
CA ASP A 220 -18.27 -21.07 -6.00
C ASP A 220 -19.47 -21.03 -5.05
N ASP A 221 -19.23 -20.74 -3.77
CA ASP A 221 -20.27 -20.67 -2.74
C ASP A 221 -21.33 -19.61 -3.08
N ARG A 222 -20.89 -18.42 -3.51
CA ARG A 222 -21.79 -17.33 -3.91
C ARG A 222 -22.57 -17.67 -5.17
N THR A 223 -21.92 -18.24 -6.17
CA THR A 223 -22.57 -18.60 -7.45
C THR A 223 -23.58 -19.72 -7.24
N ALA A 224 -23.24 -20.73 -6.45
CA ALA A 224 -24.15 -21.82 -6.08
C ALA A 224 -25.38 -21.28 -5.32
N LYS A 225 -25.16 -20.36 -4.36
CA LYS A 225 -26.25 -19.69 -3.64
C LYS A 225 -27.14 -18.89 -4.61
N LEU A 226 -26.57 -18.09 -5.50
CA LEU A 226 -27.33 -17.34 -6.51
C LEU A 226 -28.15 -18.27 -7.39
N ARG A 227 -27.56 -19.36 -7.90
CA ARG A 227 -28.28 -20.38 -8.69
C ARG A 227 -29.46 -20.97 -7.92
N SER A 228 -29.25 -21.33 -6.66
CA SER A 228 -30.32 -21.81 -5.78
C SER A 228 -31.42 -20.77 -5.57
N ASP A 229 -31.04 -19.53 -5.22
CA ASP A 229 -31.99 -18.43 -4.95
C ASP A 229 -32.83 -18.11 -6.19
N PHE A 230 -32.22 -18.11 -7.37
CA PHE A 230 -32.91 -17.91 -8.64
C PHE A 230 -33.83 -19.08 -9.00
N LYS A 231 -33.36 -20.32 -8.83
CA LYS A 231 -34.20 -21.51 -9.08
C LYS A 231 -35.41 -21.54 -8.16
N GLN A 232 -35.24 -21.17 -6.89
CA GLN A 232 -36.35 -21.05 -5.94
C GLN A 232 -37.34 -19.96 -6.34
N LEU A 233 -36.83 -18.83 -6.85
CA LEU A 233 -37.66 -17.70 -7.22
C LEU A 233 -38.43 -17.91 -8.53
N VAL A 234 -37.74 -18.42 -9.54
CA VAL A 234 -38.21 -18.47 -10.93
C VAL A 234 -38.66 -19.88 -11.33
N GLY A 235 -38.29 -20.91 -10.57
CA GLY A 235 -38.61 -22.30 -10.90
C GLY A 235 -37.86 -22.84 -12.13
N LEU A 236 -36.89 -22.09 -12.65
CA LEU A 236 -36.07 -22.45 -13.81
C LEU A 236 -34.60 -22.58 -13.42
N GLU A 237 -33.87 -23.45 -14.12
CA GLU A 237 -32.42 -23.47 -14.03
C GLU A 237 -31.83 -22.20 -14.66
N TRP A 238 -30.72 -21.73 -14.10
CA TRP A 238 -30.07 -20.48 -14.51
C TRP A 238 -29.62 -20.53 -15.98
N GLU A 239 -29.24 -21.70 -16.48
CA GLU A 239 -28.83 -21.96 -17.86
C GLU A 239 -30.03 -21.96 -18.83
N GLN A 240 -31.23 -22.32 -18.36
CA GLN A 240 -32.44 -22.38 -19.18
C GLN A 240 -33.12 -21.01 -19.35
N ALA A 241 -32.82 -20.07 -18.46
CA ALA A 241 -33.44 -18.74 -18.44
C ALA A 241 -33.21 -17.90 -19.72
N ASP A 242 -32.17 -18.23 -20.50
CA ASP A 242 -31.82 -17.55 -21.75
C ASP A 242 -32.32 -18.26 -23.02
N ALA A 243 -32.73 -19.52 -22.90
CA ALA A 243 -33.10 -20.32 -24.05
C ALA A 243 -34.42 -19.80 -24.65
N SER A 244 -34.39 -19.48 -25.93
CA SER A 244 -35.58 -19.09 -26.69
C SER A 244 -36.62 -20.20 -26.62
N GLY A 245 -37.85 -19.86 -26.21
CA GLY A 245 -38.95 -20.82 -26.10
C GLY A 245 -39.15 -21.45 -24.72
N VAL A 246 -38.35 -21.13 -23.70
CA VAL A 246 -38.65 -21.55 -22.33
C VAL A 246 -39.81 -20.74 -21.77
N GLN A 247 -40.87 -21.45 -21.36
CA GLN A 247 -42.06 -20.85 -20.80
C GLN A 247 -41.77 -20.38 -19.37
N LYS A 248 -41.68 -19.06 -19.20
CA LYS A 248 -41.47 -18.43 -17.89
C LYS A 248 -42.74 -18.57 -17.04
N PRO A 249 -42.62 -18.63 -15.70
CA PRO A 249 -43.79 -18.54 -14.84
C PRO A 249 -44.63 -17.32 -15.21
N ARG A 250 -45.96 -17.49 -15.27
CA ARG A 250 -46.89 -16.43 -15.66
C ARG A 250 -46.73 -15.15 -14.82
N ALA A 251 -46.49 -15.30 -13.52
CA ALA A 251 -46.23 -14.18 -12.61
C ALA A 251 -44.99 -13.37 -13.01
N LEU A 252 -43.91 -14.05 -13.40
CA LEU A 252 -42.68 -13.40 -13.86
C LEU A 252 -42.84 -12.75 -15.21
N ASP A 253 -43.50 -13.42 -16.15
CA ASP A 253 -43.73 -12.86 -17.47
C ASP A 253 -44.59 -11.58 -17.39
N LEU A 254 -45.65 -11.61 -16.57
CA LEU A 254 -46.47 -10.42 -16.30
C LEU A 254 -45.69 -9.32 -15.57
N ALA A 255 -44.86 -9.66 -14.59
CA ALA A 255 -44.04 -8.68 -13.88
C ALA A 255 -43.03 -7.99 -14.80
N ILE A 256 -42.39 -8.73 -15.72
CA ILE A 256 -41.45 -8.19 -16.73
C ILE A 256 -42.18 -7.27 -17.73
N ILE A 257 -43.42 -7.59 -18.07
CA ILE A 257 -44.23 -6.76 -18.98
C ILE A 257 -44.70 -5.48 -18.27
N ARG A 258 -45.13 -5.59 -17.01
CA ARG A 258 -45.76 -4.49 -16.26
C ARG A 258 -44.77 -3.51 -15.62
N HIS A 259 -43.60 -3.98 -15.20
CA HIS A 259 -42.63 -3.17 -14.44
C HIS A 259 -41.28 -3.12 -15.16
N ASP A 260 -40.87 -1.92 -15.58
CA ASP A 260 -39.58 -1.73 -16.25
C ASP A 260 -38.40 -2.06 -15.32
N SER A 261 -38.52 -1.81 -14.00
CA SER A 261 -37.48 -2.16 -13.02
C SER A 261 -37.24 -3.68 -12.90
N VAL A 262 -38.29 -4.49 -13.08
CA VAL A 262 -38.20 -5.96 -13.10
C VAL A 262 -37.53 -6.42 -14.39
N ARG A 263 -37.88 -5.80 -15.53
CA ARG A 263 -37.24 -6.07 -16.82
C ARG A 263 -35.74 -5.76 -16.78
N GLU A 264 -35.35 -4.61 -16.25
CA GLU A 264 -33.94 -4.22 -16.09
C GLU A 264 -33.18 -5.15 -15.14
N ALA A 265 -33.77 -5.50 -13.99
CA ALA A 265 -33.15 -6.43 -13.07
C ALA A 265 -32.92 -7.82 -13.71
N TRP A 266 -33.90 -8.29 -14.49
CA TRP A 266 -33.82 -9.54 -15.23
C TRP A 266 -32.73 -9.51 -16.31
N THR A 267 -32.73 -8.50 -17.18
CA THR A 267 -31.73 -8.39 -18.26
C THR A 267 -30.32 -8.23 -17.68
N ASN A 268 -30.16 -7.42 -16.63
CA ASN A 268 -28.88 -7.25 -15.96
C ASN A 268 -28.39 -8.55 -15.32
N LEU A 269 -29.28 -9.32 -14.69
CA LEU A 269 -28.96 -10.63 -14.10
C LEU A 269 -28.47 -11.61 -15.18
N LEU A 270 -29.14 -11.64 -16.33
CA LEU A 270 -28.76 -12.50 -17.45
C LEU A 270 -27.45 -12.06 -18.13
N ALA A 271 -27.23 -10.76 -18.33
CA ALA A 271 -26.03 -10.23 -18.98
C ALA A 271 -24.78 -10.33 -18.09
N SER A 272 -24.95 -10.23 -16.77
CA SER A 272 -23.85 -10.27 -15.80
C SER A 272 -23.45 -11.69 -15.38
N ARG A 273 -23.86 -12.73 -16.10
CA ARG A 273 -23.44 -14.10 -15.82
C ARG A 273 -21.92 -14.24 -15.92
N ILE A 274 -21.35 -15.01 -15.00
CA ILE A 274 -19.96 -15.45 -15.11
C ILE A 274 -19.98 -16.75 -15.92
N PRO A 275 -19.34 -16.79 -17.11
CA PRO A 275 -19.23 -18.00 -17.91
C PRO A 275 -18.46 -19.08 -17.14
N GLN A 276 -18.96 -20.32 -17.17
CA GLN A 276 -18.34 -21.43 -16.44
C GLN A 276 -16.98 -21.82 -17.04
N ASP A 277 -16.82 -21.70 -18.34
CA ASP A 277 -15.56 -21.89 -19.06
C ASP A 277 -14.49 -20.87 -18.65
N GLU A 278 -14.87 -19.61 -18.42
CA GLU A 278 -13.96 -18.58 -17.90
C GLU A 278 -13.47 -18.94 -16.48
N LEU A 279 -14.38 -19.36 -15.59
CA LEU A 279 -14.06 -19.84 -14.24
C LEU A 279 -13.12 -21.04 -14.25
N GLU A 280 -13.42 -22.05 -15.07
CA GLU A 280 -12.62 -23.27 -15.19
C GLU A 280 -11.23 -22.99 -15.78
N SER A 281 -11.15 -22.11 -16.79
CA SER A 281 -9.88 -21.70 -17.39
C SER A 281 -8.97 -21.04 -16.35
N ARG A 282 -9.50 -20.10 -15.55
CA ARG A 282 -8.72 -19.42 -14.52
C ARG A 282 -8.35 -20.35 -13.36
N ARG A 283 -9.22 -21.30 -12.99
CA ARG A 283 -8.92 -22.34 -12.00
C ARG A 283 -7.77 -23.23 -12.45
N LYS A 284 -7.77 -23.67 -13.72
CA LYS A 284 -6.67 -24.47 -14.28
C LYS A 284 -5.32 -23.75 -14.19
N VAL A 285 -5.30 -22.42 -14.34
CA VAL A 285 -4.09 -21.61 -14.16
C VAL A 285 -3.59 -21.69 -12.71
N VAL A 286 -4.48 -21.47 -11.73
CA VAL A 286 -4.11 -21.56 -10.31
C VAL A 286 -3.64 -22.96 -9.94
N ASP A 287 -4.34 -23.99 -10.37
CA ASP A 287 -3.97 -25.39 -10.12
C ASP A 287 -2.62 -25.76 -10.76
N ALA A 288 -2.34 -25.26 -11.97
CA ALA A 288 -1.06 -25.46 -12.62
C ALA A 288 0.09 -24.79 -11.85
N ILE A 289 -0.13 -23.56 -11.38
CA ILE A 289 0.84 -22.83 -10.55
C ILE A 289 1.04 -23.52 -9.20
N GLY A 290 -0.03 -24.03 -8.58
CA GLY A 290 0.06 -24.81 -7.35
C GLY A 290 0.88 -26.09 -7.52
N ARG A 291 0.75 -26.80 -8.65
CA ARG A 291 1.61 -27.96 -8.98
C ARG A 291 3.08 -27.56 -9.20
N ASN A 292 3.32 -26.45 -9.88
CA ASN A 292 4.68 -25.94 -10.10
C ASN A 292 5.34 -25.55 -8.76
N ALA A 293 4.62 -24.84 -7.89
CA ALA A 293 5.06 -24.50 -6.55
C ALA A 293 5.33 -25.77 -5.70
N GLY A 294 4.47 -26.78 -5.79
CA GLY A 294 4.66 -28.07 -5.11
C GLY A 294 5.89 -28.87 -5.58
N SER A 295 6.41 -28.58 -6.78
CA SER A 295 7.66 -29.14 -7.31
C SER A 295 8.88 -28.23 -7.07
N GLY A 296 8.72 -27.12 -6.33
CA GLY A 296 9.78 -26.18 -6.01
C GLY A 296 10.15 -25.24 -7.17
N THR A 297 9.32 -25.17 -8.21
CA THR A 297 9.54 -24.27 -9.34
C THR A 297 8.71 -22.99 -9.15
N PHE A 298 9.41 -21.86 -9.03
CA PHE A 298 8.80 -20.55 -8.81
C PHE A 298 9.27 -19.59 -9.91
N ARG A 299 8.33 -19.09 -10.71
CA ARG A 299 8.60 -18.15 -11.81
C ARG A 299 7.90 -16.83 -11.55
N ALA A 300 8.55 -15.72 -11.93
CA ALA A 300 7.92 -14.40 -11.85
C ALA A 300 6.63 -14.30 -12.69
N GLU A 301 6.53 -15.07 -13.78
CA GLU A 301 5.31 -15.19 -14.59
C GLU A 301 4.14 -15.79 -13.81
N ASP A 302 4.40 -16.74 -12.91
CA ASP A 302 3.37 -17.37 -12.08
C ASP A 302 2.80 -16.37 -11.06
N GLU A 303 3.66 -15.51 -10.49
CA GLU A 303 3.24 -14.44 -9.58
C GLU A 303 2.31 -13.43 -10.28
N GLU A 304 2.66 -13.00 -11.50
CA GLU A 304 1.84 -12.07 -12.28
C GLU A 304 0.53 -12.72 -12.73
N ALA A 305 0.56 -13.99 -13.13
CA ALA A 305 -0.64 -14.74 -13.48
C ALA A 305 -1.61 -14.87 -12.29
N LEU A 306 -1.10 -15.18 -11.08
CA LEU A 306 -1.91 -15.22 -9.87
C LEU A 306 -2.51 -13.85 -9.54
N LYS A 307 -1.73 -12.78 -9.68
CA LYS A 307 -2.22 -11.41 -9.47
C LYS A 307 -3.38 -11.08 -10.42
N GLN A 308 -3.25 -11.39 -11.72
CA GLN A 308 -4.33 -11.19 -12.69
C GLN A 308 -5.59 -11.97 -12.33
N VAL A 309 -5.45 -13.20 -11.81
CA VAL A 309 -6.59 -14.01 -11.35
C VAL A 309 -7.25 -13.39 -10.11
N ILE A 310 -6.46 -12.89 -9.16
CA ILE A 310 -6.97 -12.20 -7.95
C ILE A 310 -7.74 -10.94 -8.35
N ASP A 311 -7.13 -10.07 -9.16
CA ASP A 311 -7.74 -8.81 -9.61
C ASP A 311 -9.06 -9.08 -10.37
N TRP A 312 -9.05 -10.09 -11.25
CA TRP A 312 -10.24 -10.56 -11.94
C TRP A 312 -11.32 -11.04 -10.96
N GLY A 313 -10.97 -11.90 -10.00
CA GLY A 313 -11.92 -12.47 -9.05
C GLY A 313 -12.52 -11.42 -8.09
N GLN A 314 -11.72 -10.44 -7.67
CA GLN A 314 -12.20 -9.28 -6.90
C GLN A 314 -13.17 -8.44 -7.73
N GLY A 315 -12.85 -8.17 -9.00
CA GLY A 315 -13.74 -7.49 -9.94
C GLY A 315 -15.08 -8.22 -10.09
N ARG A 316 -15.06 -9.54 -10.31
CA ARG A 316 -16.28 -10.37 -10.39
C ARG A 316 -17.06 -10.45 -9.08
N GLY A 317 -16.40 -10.26 -7.94
CA GLY A 317 -17.06 -10.18 -6.63
C GLY A 317 -18.14 -9.10 -6.57
N THR A 318 -17.89 -7.94 -7.16
CA THR A 318 -18.88 -6.83 -7.25
C THR A 318 -20.07 -7.19 -8.14
N GLN A 319 -19.81 -7.91 -9.22
CA GLN A 319 -20.81 -8.39 -10.16
C GLN A 319 -21.75 -9.41 -9.51
N LEU A 320 -21.21 -10.37 -8.75
CA LEU A 320 -22.00 -11.33 -7.95
C LEU A 320 -22.88 -10.61 -6.91
N GLN A 321 -22.39 -9.53 -6.30
CA GLN A 321 -23.18 -8.74 -5.35
C GLN A 321 -24.33 -7.99 -6.05
N SER A 322 -24.10 -7.45 -7.25
CA SER A 322 -25.16 -6.85 -8.07
C SER A 322 -26.21 -7.88 -8.46
N GLN A 323 -25.81 -9.10 -8.84
CA GLN A 323 -26.73 -10.19 -9.14
C GLN A 323 -27.59 -10.57 -7.93
N ALA A 324 -27.00 -10.67 -6.74
CA ALA A 324 -27.75 -10.94 -5.51
C ALA A 324 -28.84 -9.89 -5.26
N ARG A 325 -28.52 -8.60 -5.47
CA ARG A 325 -29.49 -7.51 -5.35
C ARG A 325 -30.60 -7.60 -6.40
N ASN A 326 -30.27 -7.96 -7.64
CA ASN A 326 -31.27 -8.14 -8.69
C ASN A 326 -32.21 -9.31 -8.39
N ILE A 327 -31.71 -10.44 -7.87
CA ILE A 327 -32.56 -11.56 -7.42
C ILE A 327 -33.49 -11.10 -6.30
N GLU A 328 -32.99 -10.35 -5.32
CA GLU A 328 -33.81 -9.87 -4.22
C GLU A 328 -34.89 -8.88 -4.69
N HIS A 329 -34.54 -7.97 -5.61
CA HIS A 329 -35.52 -7.07 -6.24
C HIS A 329 -36.61 -7.85 -6.97
N LEU A 330 -36.23 -8.85 -7.78
CA LEU A 330 -37.18 -9.73 -8.45
C LEU A 330 -38.07 -10.47 -7.45
N ARG A 331 -37.51 -10.94 -6.32
CA ARG A 331 -38.25 -11.63 -5.25
C ARG A 331 -39.34 -10.76 -4.65
N VAL A 332 -39.01 -9.52 -4.28
CA VAL A 332 -39.99 -8.59 -3.70
C VAL A 332 -41.08 -8.23 -4.70
N MET A 333 -40.70 -7.93 -5.95
CA MET A 333 -41.66 -7.53 -6.98
C MET A 333 -42.58 -8.69 -7.41
N LEU A 334 -42.05 -9.91 -7.50
CA LEU A 334 -42.84 -11.10 -7.79
C LEU A 334 -43.84 -11.40 -6.67
N ALA A 335 -43.43 -11.26 -5.40
CA ALA A 335 -44.34 -11.42 -4.27
C ALA A 335 -45.50 -10.41 -4.33
N ALA A 336 -45.22 -9.14 -4.65
CA ALA A 336 -46.23 -8.11 -4.83
C ALA A 336 -47.20 -8.45 -5.98
N GLU A 337 -46.69 -8.86 -7.15
CA GLU A 337 -47.53 -9.27 -8.28
C GLU A 337 -48.37 -10.51 -7.97
N THR A 338 -47.83 -11.51 -7.27
CA THR A 338 -48.62 -12.68 -6.85
C THR A 338 -49.75 -12.30 -5.90
N PHE A 339 -49.53 -11.35 -4.99
CA PHE A 339 -50.56 -10.83 -4.10
C PHE A 339 -51.64 -10.06 -4.87
N GLU A 340 -51.25 -9.18 -5.81
CA GLU A 340 -52.20 -8.45 -6.65
C GLU A 340 -53.05 -9.37 -7.53
N MET A 341 -52.47 -10.46 -8.06
CA MET A 341 -53.20 -11.45 -8.84
C MET A 341 -54.23 -12.21 -7.98
N ALA A 342 -53.84 -12.66 -6.79
CA ALA A 342 -54.75 -13.31 -5.86
C ALA A 342 -55.95 -12.41 -5.47
N GLY A 343 -55.68 -11.12 -5.19
CA GLY A 343 -56.75 -10.16 -4.87
C GLY A 343 -57.67 -9.81 -6.05
N LYS A 344 -57.23 -10.02 -7.31
CA LYS A 344 -58.08 -9.87 -8.50
C LYS A 344 -58.91 -11.12 -8.79
N GLU A 345 -58.38 -12.31 -8.50
CA GLU A 345 -59.11 -13.58 -8.64
C GLU A 345 -60.23 -13.68 -7.59
N GLU A 346 -60.00 -13.28 -6.34
CA GLU A 346 -61.05 -13.24 -5.30
C GLU A 346 -62.16 -12.23 -5.60
N ARG A 347 -61.85 -11.09 -6.23
CA ARG A 347 -62.86 -10.09 -6.65
C ARG A 347 -63.63 -10.47 -7.91
N SER A 348 -63.18 -11.50 -8.63
CA SER A 348 -63.81 -11.99 -9.87
C SER A 348 -64.56 -13.31 -9.67
N ALA A 349 -64.54 -13.88 -8.46
CA ALA A 349 -65.39 -15.01 -8.08
C ALA A 349 -66.78 -14.49 -7.66
N PRO A 350 -67.89 -15.02 -8.23
CA PRO A 350 -69.25 -14.54 -8.00
C PRO A 350 -69.80 -14.80 -6.61
#